data_AF-A0A6C0DYZ7-F1
#
_entry.id   AF-A0A6C0DYZ7-F1
#
_cell.length_a   1.000
_cell.length_b   1.000
_cell.length_c   1.000
_cell.angle_alpha   90.00
_cell.angle_beta   90.00
_cell.angle_gamma   90.00
#
_symmetry.space_group_name_H-M   'P 1'
#
loop_
_entity.id
_entity.type
_entity.pdbx_description
1 polymer ?
#
loop_
_entity_poly.entity_id
_entity_poly.type
_entity_poly.pdbx_seq_one_letter_code
_entity_poly.pdbx_strand_id
1 'polypeptide(L)'
;MNTINYNEFIKNLTIKHCNTAKNFQSALEYYVQERINMVTYNTTNKFLLFSAGFLQADENGNYFYEFIPIRDCDIIDNIKIDPIDKNIKITYHIGRQQYNPQDIKEFIVVASPYNDFRIRLTFLEKPTENFEFFVHLRNYIMDSELRTKLRMSKLITDSNIYEYGVCQKI
;
A
#
# COMPACT_ATOMS: atom_id res chain seq x y z
N MET A 1 1.58 0.24 26.74
CA MET A 1 1.66 0.38 25.26
C MET A 1 1.77 1.86 24.96
N ASN A 2 2.81 2.29 24.25
CA ASN A 2 2.99 3.71 23.89
C ASN A 2 2.01 4.07 22.76
N THR A 3 1.54 5.32 22.72
CA THR A 3 0.72 5.83 21.60
C THR A 3 1.57 6.77 20.74
N ILE A 4 1.53 6.59 19.43
CA ILE A 4 2.28 7.37 18.44
C ILE A 4 1.28 8.04 17.49
N ASN A 5 1.39 9.35 17.32
CA ASN A 5 0.80 10.04 16.19
C ASN A 5 1.71 9.84 14.96
N TYR A 6 1.19 9.19 13.91
CA TYR A 6 1.98 8.83 12.74
C TYR A 6 2.51 10.05 11.98
N ASN A 7 1.67 11.07 11.81
CA ASN A 7 2.03 12.28 11.09
C ASN A 7 3.18 13.04 11.78
N GLU A 8 3.17 13.11 13.11
CA GLU A 8 4.28 13.68 13.89
C GLU A 8 5.52 12.79 13.86
N PHE A 9 5.34 11.46 13.93
CA PHE A 9 6.43 10.51 13.84
C PHE A 9 7.21 10.65 12.53
N ILE A 10 6.54 10.63 11.38
CA ILE A 10 7.19 10.74 10.06
C ILE A 10 7.89 12.08 9.86
N LYS A 11 7.29 13.19 10.32
CA LYS A 11 7.87 14.55 10.19
C LYS A 11 9.23 14.69 10.87
N ASN A 12 9.50 13.89 11.89
CA ASN A 12 10.74 13.93 12.66
C ASN A 12 11.84 13.02 12.12
N LEU A 13 11.62 12.32 11.00
CA LEU A 13 12.58 11.39 10.43
C LEU A 13 13.29 11.97 9.21
N THR A 14 14.57 11.62 9.06
CA THR A 14 15.30 11.85 7.82
C THR A 14 14.96 10.75 6.82
N ILE A 15 14.27 11.13 5.74
CA ILE A 15 13.81 10.22 4.69
C ILE A 15 14.48 10.60 3.37
N LYS A 16 15.14 9.67 2.70
CA LYS A 16 15.65 9.87 1.33
C LYS A 16 14.98 8.93 0.34
N HIS A 17 14.79 9.42 -0.88
CA HIS A 17 14.31 8.60 -1.99
C HIS A 17 15.47 8.02 -2.80
N CYS A 18 15.40 6.73 -3.09
CA CYS A 18 16.33 6.04 -3.97
C CYS A 18 15.71 5.91 -5.37
N ASN A 19 16.23 6.70 -6.33
CA ASN A 19 15.74 6.71 -7.71
C ASN A 19 16.09 5.43 -8.50
N THR A 20 17.11 4.69 -8.05
CA THR A 20 17.63 3.52 -8.77
C THR A 20 17.07 2.21 -8.25
N ALA A 21 16.57 2.18 -7.01
CA ALA A 21 15.99 0.98 -6.42
C ALA A 21 14.64 0.64 -7.06
N LYS A 22 14.50 -0.61 -7.52
CA LYS A 22 13.29 -1.14 -8.16
C LYS A 22 12.59 -2.21 -7.33
N ASN A 23 13.21 -2.62 -6.24
CA ASN A 23 12.75 -3.69 -5.36
C ASN A 23 13.34 -3.52 -3.95
N PHE A 24 12.87 -4.34 -3.01
CA PHE A 24 13.33 -4.33 -1.62
C PHE A 24 14.85 -4.49 -1.50
N GLN A 25 15.46 -5.45 -2.21
CA GLN A 25 16.89 -5.74 -2.11
C GLN A 25 17.77 -4.54 -2.47
N SER A 26 17.52 -3.91 -3.63
CA SER A 26 18.25 -2.71 -4.07
C SER A 26 18.02 -1.51 -3.16
N ALA A 27 16.82 -1.37 -2.59
CA ALA A 27 16.53 -0.32 -1.61
C ALA A 27 17.24 -0.58 -0.26
N LEU A 28 17.35 -1.84 0.16
CA LEU A 28 18.06 -2.24 1.38
C LEU A 28 19.56 -1.97 1.26
N GLU A 29 20.17 -2.28 0.12
CA GLU A 29 21.58 -1.96 -0.16
C GLU A 29 21.85 -0.45 -0.06
N TYR A 30 20.98 0.37 -0.65
CA TYR A 30 21.05 1.82 -0.54
C TYR A 30 20.88 2.32 0.91
N TYR A 31 19.93 1.75 1.65
CA TYR A 31 19.72 2.05 3.06
C TYR A 31 20.99 1.79 3.91
N VAL A 32 21.66 0.65 3.70
CA VAL A 32 22.89 0.29 4.42
C VAL A 32 24.03 1.28 4.13
N GLN A 33 24.11 1.80 2.91
CA GLN A 33 25.11 2.80 2.52
C GLN A 33 24.84 4.16 3.14
N GLU A 34 23.59 4.61 3.13
CA GLU A 34 23.20 5.95 3.56
C GLU A 34 23.11 6.11 5.08
N ARG A 35 22.81 5.02 5.82
CA ARG A 35 22.63 5.03 7.29
C ARG A 35 21.67 6.12 7.80
N ILE A 36 20.54 6.29 7.11
CA ILE A 36 19.48 7.25 7.45
C ILE A 36 18.31 6.55 8.14
N ASN A 37 17.33 7.31 8.65
CA ASN A 37 16.18 6.72 9.33
C ASN A 37 15.33 5.86 8.39
N MET A 38 15.06 6.35 7.17
CA MET A 38 14.22 5.66 6.19
C MET A 38 14.65 5.93 4.76
N VAL A 39 14.50 4.91 3.91
CA VAL A 39 14.63 5.01 2.45
C VAL A 39 13.27 4.75 1.82
N THR A 40 12.95 5.53 0.78
CA THR A 40 11.80 5.25 -0.10
C THR A 40 12.25 4.79 -1.48
N TYR A 41 11.45 3.97 -2.12
CA TYR A 41 11.65 3.53 -3.51
C TYR A 41 10.30 3.24 -4.18
N ASN A 42 10.25 3.35 -5.50
CA ASN A 42 9.03 3.11 -6.25
C ASN A 42 9.03 1.69 -6.83
N THR A 43 7.88 1.03 -6.79
CA THR A 43 7.62 -0.20 -7.56
C THR A 43 6.50 0.05 -8.55
N THR A 44 6.55 -0.65 -9.68
CA THR A 44 5.51 -0.58 -10.72
C THR A 44 5.19 -2.00 -11.15
N ASN A 45 3.92 -2.36 -11.03
CA ASN A 45 3.42 -3.68 -11.43
C ASN A 45 2.53 -3.50 -12.66
N LYS A 46 2.87 -4.20 -13.74
CA LYS A 46 2.12 -4.18 -14.99
C LYS A 46 1.16 -5.37 -15.04
N PHE A 47 -0.08 -5.11 -15.43
CA PHE A 47 -1.13 -6.10 -15.56
C PHE A 47 -1.78 -6.03 -16.95
N LEU A 48 -2.14 -7.20 -17.48
CA LEU A 48 -2.88 -7.35 -18.73
C LEU A 48 -4.07 -8.27 -18.49
N LEU A 49 -5.27 -7.73 -18.62
CA LEU A 49 -6.52 -8.48 -18.53
C LEU A 49 -6.91 -9.01 -19.90
N PHE A 50 -6.60 -10.27 -20.17
CA PHE A 50 -6.89 -10.91 -21.45
C PHE A 50 -8.40 -11.06 -21.72
N SER A 51 -9.21 -11.37 -20.71
CA SER A 51 -10.66 -11.51 -20.86
C SER A 51 -11.40 -11.27 -19.54
N ALA A 52 -12.57 -10.63 -19.64
CA ALA A 52 -13.51 -10.45 -18.53
C ALA A 52 -13.99 -11.79 -17.93
N GLY A 53 -13.94 -12.89 -18.69
CA GLY A 53 -14.41 -14.21 -18.23
C GLY A 53 -13.60 -14.81 -17.07
N PHE A 54 -12.41 -14.29 -16.80
CA PHE A 54 -11.57 -14.70 -15.66
C PHE A 54 -11.73 -13.79 -14.44
N LEU A 55 -12.51 -12.72 -14.55
CA LEU A 55 -12.76 -11.80 -13.44
C LEU A 55 -13.88 -12.32 -12.56
N GLN A 56 -13.73 -12.11 -11.26
CA GLN A 56 -14.79 -12.36 -10.30
C GLN A 56 -15.84 -11.26 -10.42
N ALA A 57 -17.11 -11.59 -10.14
CA ALA A 57 -18.18 -10.61 -10.04
C ALA A 57 -18.47 -10.30 -8.57
N ASP A 58 -18.74 -9.04 -8.24
CA ASP A 58 -19.22 -8.65 -6.92
C ASP A 58 -20.72 -8.95 -6.74
N GLU A 59 -21.26 -8.65 -5.56
CA GLU A 59 -22.67 -8.86 -5.22
C GLU A 59 -23.65 -8.07 -6.13
N ASN A 60 -23.16 -7.03 -6.80
CA ASN A 60 -23.94 -6.20 -7.73
C ASN A 60 -23.75 -6.65 -9.19
N GLY A 61 -22.99 -7.73 -9.44
CA GLY A 61 -22.69 -8.23 -10.78
C GLY A 61 -21.57 -7.49 -11.51
N ASN A 62 -20.84 -6.57 -10.85
CA ASN A 62 -19.72 -5.88 -11.47
C ASN A 62 -18.46 -6.74 -11.41
N TYR A 63 -17.73 -6.81 -12.52
CA TYR A 63 -16.47 -7.53 -12.56
C TYR A 63 -15.38 -6.77 -11.78
N PHE A 64 -14.49 -7.49 -11.10
CA PHE A 64 -13.36 -6.87 -10.42
C PHE A 64 -12.08 -7.71 -10.49
N TYR A 65 -10.96 -7.00 -10.33
CA TYR A 65 -9.64 -7.55 -10.14
C TYR A 65 -9.07 -7.10 -8.79
N GLU A 66 -8.44 -8.01 -8.05
CA GLU A 66 -7.72 -7.68 -6.81
C GLU A 66 -6.22 -7.88 -6.98
N PHE A 67 -5.47 -6.81 -6.72
CA PHE A 67 -4.03 -6.86 -6.58
C PHE A 67 -3.66 -6.88 -5.10
N ILE A 68 -2.76 -7.79 -4.72
CA ILE A 68 -2.18 -7.86 -3.37
C ILE A 68 -0.73 -7.40 -3.48
N PRO A 69 -0.37 -6.20 -2.97
CA PRO A 69 1.01 -5.76 -2.95
C PRO A 69 1.92 -6.71 -2.17
N ILE A 70 3.14 -6.91 -2.68
CA ILE A 70 4.19 -7.63 -1.95
C ILE A 70 4.52 -6.84 -0.69
N ARG A 71 4.63 -7.54 0.45
CA ARG A 71 4.77 -6.92 1.79
C ARG A 71 6.22 -6.85 2.28
N ASP A 72 7.18 -6.86 1.34
CA ASP A 72 8.61 -6.72 1.61
C ASP A 72 8.98 -5.24 1.79
N CYS A 73 8.23 -4.53 2.64
CA CYS A 73 8.45 -3.14 2.99
C CYS A 73 7.73 -2.81 4.30
N ASP A 74 8.07 -1.68 4.90
CA ASP A 74 7.53 -1.28 6.20
C ASP A 74 6.28 -0.39 6.07
N ILE A 75 6.18 0.39 4.99
CA ILE A 75 5.07 1.29 4.67
C ILE A 75 4.86 1.31 3.15
N ILE A 76 3.60 1.36 2.73
CA ILE A 76 3.19 1.59 1.34
C ILE A 76 2.35 2.86 1.29
N ASP A 77 2.68 3.80 0.40
CA ASP A 77 1.90 5.01 0.18
C ASP A 77 1.92 5.45 -1.29
N ASN A 78 1.30 6.60 -1.58
CA ASN A 78 1.30 7.24 -2.90
C ASN A 78 0.95 6.26 -4.03
N ILE A 79 -0.08 5.45 -3.78
CA ILE A 79 -0.55 4.40 -4.66
C ILE A 79 -1.25 5.06 -5.86
N LYS A 80 -0.79 4.75 -7.07
CA LYS A 80 -1.39 5.27 -8.32
C LYS A 80 -1.70 4.13 -9.27
N ILE A 81 -2.76 4.30 -10.04
CA ILE A 81 -3.19 3.33 -11.05
C ILE A 81 -3.30 4.06 -12.38
N ASP A 82 -2.64 3.53 -13.40
CA ASP A 82 -2.61 4.10 -14.75
C ASP A 82 -2.97 3.04 -15.80
N PRO A 83 -3.75 3.34 -16.85
CA PRO A 83 -4.50 4.59 -17.01
C PRO A 83 -5.64 4.70 -15.99
N ILE A 84 -5.95 5.92 -15.58
CA ILE A 84 -7.19 6.19 -14.84
C ILE A 84 -8.35 6.15 -15.84
N ASP A 85 -9.19 5.13 -15.73
CA ASP A 85 -10.44 5.03 -16.47
C ASP A 85 -11.61 5.40 -15.56
N LYS A 86 -12.47 6.32 -16.02
CA LYS A 86 -13.69 6.73 -15.31
C LYS A 86 -14.67 5.57 -15.09
N ASN A 87 -14.57 4.52 -15.91
CA ASN A 87 -15.38 3.31 -15.80
C ASN A 87 -14.77 2.28 -14.83
N ILE A 88 -13.70 2.64 -14.12
CA ILE A 88 -13.06 1.80 -13.10
C ILE A 88 -13.14 2.51 -11.75
N LYS A 89 -13.77 1.84 -10.79
CA LYS A 89 -13.78 2.25 -9.40
C LYS A 89 -12.65 1.55 -8.64
N ILE A 90 -11.78 2.34 -8.01
CA ILE A 90 -10.68 1.84 -7.19
C ILE A 90 -11.12 1.84 -5.73
N THR A 91 -10.91 0.73 -5.03
CA THR A 91 -11.13 0.63 -3.58
C THR A 91 -9.96 -0.09 -2.92
N TYR A 92 -9.68 0.27 -1.68
CA TYR A 92 -8.68 -0.39 -0.85
C TYR A 92 -9.37 -1.28 0.16
N HIS A 93 -8.83 -2.48 0.36
CA HIS A 93 -9.33 -3.44 1.33
C HIS A 93 -8.22 -3.77 2.30
N ILE A 94 -8.36 -3.35 3.56
CA ILE A 94 -7.40 -3.65 4.63
C ILE A 94 -8.10 -4.53 5.65
N GLY A 95 -7.62 -5.77 5.78
CA GLY A 95 -8.36 -6.83 6.46
C GLY A 95 -9.71 -7.06 5.78
N ARG A 96 -10.81 -6.85 6.54
CA ARG A 96 -12.20 -7.01 6.07
C ARG A 96 -12.90 -5.67 5.81
N GLN A 97 -12.18 -4.56 5.85
CA GLN A 97 -12.76 -3.22 5.74
C GLN A 97 -12.39 -2.60 4.39
N GLN A 98 -13.39 -1.97 3.76
CA GLN A 98 -13.23 -1.24 2.51
C GLN A 98 -13.00 0.26 2.78
N TYR A 99 -12.09 0.84 2.01
CA TYR A 99 -11.67 2.24 2.08
C TYR A 99 -11.75 2.90 0.71
N ASN A 100 -12.09 4.18 0.69
CA ASN A 100 -11.86 5.03 -0.47
C ASN A 100 -10.36 5.39 -0.51
N PRO A 101 -9.69 5.32 -1.67
CA PRO A 101 -8.32 5.77 -1.81
C PRO A 101 -8.04 7.21 -1.33
N GLN A 102 -9.04 8.08 -1.26
CA GLN A 102 -8.88 9.43 -0.72
C GLN A 102 -8.83 9.48 0.81
N ASP A 103 -9.37 8.45 1.48
CA ASP A 103 -9.42 8.37 2.94
C ASP A 103 -8.13 7.76 3.51
N ILE A 104 -7.41 6.95 2.72
CA ILE A 104 -6.14 6.32 3.11
C ILE A 104 -5.02 6.82 2.23
N LYS A 105 -4.06 7.50 2.86
CA LYS A 105 -2.86 7.99 2.18
C LYS A 105 -1.71 6.98 2.27
N GLU A 106 -1.67 6.21 3.34
CA GLU A 106 -0.64 5.22 3.62
C GLU A 106 -1.18 3.96 4.30
N PHE A 107 -0.47 2.86 4.09
CA PHE A 107 -0.69 1.61 4.78
C PHE A 107 0.59 1.19 5.52
N ILE A 108 0.51 1.11 6.85
CA ILE A 108 1.65 0.83 7.73
C ILE A 108 1.82 -0.67 7.93
N VAL A 109 2.47 -1.33 6.96
CA VAL A 109 2.67 -2.79 6.92
C VAL A 109 3.25 -3.31 8.24
N VAL A 110 4.29 -2.65 8.76
CA VAL A 110 5.01 -3.11 9.97
C VAL A 110 4.16 -3.12 11.25
N ALA A 111 3.10 -2.29 11.30
CA ALA A 111 2.18 -2.19 12.43
C ALA A 111 0.90 -3.05 12.25
N SER A 112 0.67 -3.61 11.05
CA SER A 112 -0.47 -4.49 10.76
C SER A 112 -0.10 -5.77 10.00
N PRO A 113 0.82 -6.62 10.52
CA PRO A 113 1.18 -7.88 9.88
C PRO A 113 -0.01 -8.82 9.67
N TYR A 114 -1.07 -8.74 10.49
CA TYR A 114 -2.21 -9.67 10.42
C TYR A 114 -3.35 -9.23 9.48
N ASN A 115 -3.30 -8.03 8.91
CA ASN A 115 -4.26 -7.64 7.87
C ASN A 115 -3.71 -7.93 6.50
N ASP A 116 -4.51 -8.46 5.59
CA ASP A 116 -4.21 -8.33 4.16
C ASP A 116 -4.41 -6.89 3.72
N PHE A 117 -3.65 -6.46 2.71
CA PHE A 117 -3.92 -5.22 1.98
C PHE A 117 -4.15 -5.57 0.51
N ARG A 118 -5.31 -5.18 -0.02
CA ARG A 118 -5.68 -5.43 -1.41
C ARG A 118 -6.15 -4.15 -2.06
N ILE A 119 -5.75 -3.96 -3.31
CA ILE A 119 -6.20 -2.90 -4.18
C ILE A 119 -7.18 -3.54 -5.16
N ARG A 120 -8.45 -3.18 -5.07
CA ARG A 120 -9.51 -3.71 -5.93
C ARG A 120 -9.86 -2.68 -7.00
N LEU A 121 -9.81 -3.13 -8.25
CA LEU A 121 -10.31 -2.40 -9.42
C LEU A 121 -11.64 -3.03 -9.82
N THR A 122 -12.73 -2.29 -9.67
CA THR A 122 -14.08 -2.72 -10.06
C THR A 122 -14.47 -2.04 -11.36
N PHE A 123 -14.80 -2.82 -12.38
CA PHE A 123 -15.24 -2.35 -13.68
C PHE A 123 -16.75 -2.08 -13.64
N LEU A 124 -17.13 -0.83 -13.86
CA LEU A 124 -18.53 -0.38 -13.84
C LEU A 124 -19.27 -0.69 -15.15
N GLU A 125 -18.51 -1.04 -16.18
CA GLU A 125 -18.99 -1.57 -17.45
C GLU A 125 -18.19 -2.83 -17.76
N LYS A 126 -18.68 -3.69 -18.67
CA LYS A 126 -17.94 -4.90 -19.05
C LYS A 126 -16.58 -4.49 -19.64
N PRO A 127 -15.45 -4.96 -19.09
CA PRO A 127 -14.14 -4.52 -19.56
C PRO A 127 -13.89 -5.02 -20.98
N THR A 128 -13.21 -4.19 -21.77
CA THR A 128 -12.70 -4.59 -23.08
C THR A 128 -11.67 -5.70 -22.92
N GLU A 129 -11.61 -6.61 -23.89
CA GLU A 129 -10.53 -7.58 -23.96
C GLU A 129 -9.18 -6.86 -24.07
N ASN A 130 -8.15 -7.42 -23.42
CA ASN A 130 -6.78 -6.90 -23.39
C ASN A 130 -6.61 -5.53 -22.70
N PHE A 131 -7.38 -5.25 -21.64
CA PHE A 131 -7.18 -4.04 -20.85
C PHE A 131 -5.85 -4.09 -20.07
N GLU A 132 -4.99 -3.09 -20.29
CA GLU A 132 -3.69 -2.96 -19.65
C GLU A 132 -3.74 -1.88 -18.56
N PHE A 133 -3.16 -2.17 -17.40
CA PHE A 133 -2.99 -1.17 -16.34
C PHE A 133 -1.72 -1.41 -15.53
N PHE A 134 -1.32 -0.37 -14.82
CA PHE A 134 -0.14 -0.29 -13.98
C PHE A 134 -0.56 0.09 -12.58
N VAL A 135 0.02 -0.56 -11.57
CA VAL A 135 -0.08 -0.14 -10.17
C VAL A 135 1.29 0.33 -9.71
N HIS A 136 1.38 1.62 -9.42
CA HIS A 136 2.56 2.28 -8.89
C HIS A 136 2.43 2.42 -7.38
N LEU A 137 3.48 2.05 -6.64
CA LEU A 137 3.54 2.15 -5.19
C LEU A 137 4.83 2.85 -4.79
N ARG A 138 4.79 3.71 -3.77
CA ARG A 138 6.00 4.12 -3.05
C ARG A 138 6.09 3.31 -1.76
N ASN A 139 7.24 2.67 -1.58
CA ASN A 139 7.50 1.76 -0.49
C ASN A 139 8.61 2.32 0.38
N TYR A 140 8.56 2.01 1.67
CA TYR A 140 9.53 2.46 2.66
C TYR A 140 10.26 1.28 3.28
N ILE A 141 11.55 1.48 3.50
CA ILE A 141 12.37 0.65 4.39
C ILE A 141 12.84 1.57 5.51
N MET A 142 12.67 1.14 6.76
CA MET A 142 13.08 1.91 7.93
C MET A 142 14.15 1.19 8.75
N ASP A 143 14.76 1.93 9.67
CA ASP A 143 15.64 1.34 10.67
C ASP A 143 14.91 0.31 11.59
N SER A 144 15.68 -0.66 12.10
CA SER A 144 15.21 -1.73 12.97
C SER A 144 14.62 -1.26 14.31
N GLU A 145 15.16 -0.22 14.92
CA GLU A 145 14.62 0.35 16.15
C GLU A 145 13.28 1.04 15.87
N LEU A 146 13.18 1.75 14.73
CA LEU A 146 11.91 2.34 14.27
C LEU A 146 10.85 1.28 13.98
N ARG A 147 11.19 0.18 13.29
CA ARG A 147 10.28 -0.95 13.07
C ARG A 147 9.73 -1.48 14.38
N THR A 148 10.62 -1.72 15.34
CA THR A 148 10.28 -2.27 16.65
C THR A 148 9.37 -1.30 17.41
N LYS A 149 9.70 -0.01 17.38
CA LYS A 149 8.90 1.05 17.99
C LYS A 149 7.47 1.10 17.44
N LEU A 150 7.30 1.06 16.10
CA LEU A 150 5.97 1.06 15.48
C LEU A 150 5.19 -0.21 15.79
N ARG A 151 5.82 -1.39 15.70
CA ARG A 151 5.17 -2.68 15.96
C ARG A 151 4.62 -2.82 17.39
N MET A 152 5.32 -2.24 18.36
CA MET A 152 5.00 -2.35 19.79
C MET A 152 4.11 -1.21 20.32
N SER A 153 3.72 -0.27 19.46
CA SER A 153 2.94 0.90 19.85
C SER A 153 1.52 0.84 19.28
N LYS A 154 0.62 1.59 19.90
CA LYS A 154 -0.62 2.02 19.25
C LYS A 154 -0.28 3.19 18.33
N LEU A 155 -0.50 3.03 17.03
CA LEU A 155 -0.24 4.07 16.04
C LEU A 155 -1.57 4.65 15.57
N ILE A 156 -1.67 5.98 15.55
CA ILE A 156 -2.86 6.70 15.10
C ILE A 156 -2.47 7.52 13.87
N THR A 157 -3.20 7.30 12.78
CA THR A 157 -3.17 8.10 11.55
C THR A 157 -4.45 8.92 11.45
N ASP A 158 -4.62 9.70 10.39
CA ASP A 158 -5.85 10.48 10.18
C ASP A 158 -7.09 9.59 9.95
N SER A 159 -6.91 8.36 9.45
CA SER A 159 -8.00 7.46 9.03
C SER A 159 -8.06 6.14 9.78
N ASN A 160 -6.97 5.76 10.46
CA ASN A 160 -6.78 4.43 11.00
C ASN A 160 -6.04 4.42 12.34
N ILE A 161 -6.37 3.41 13.14
CA ILE A 161 -5.62 2.99 14.32
C ILE A 161 -4.95 1.65 14.00
N TYR A 162 -3.66 1.55 14.29
CA TYR A 162 -2.91 0.30 14.23
C TYR A 162 -2.51 -0.12 15.65
N GLU A 163 -2.94 -1.28 16.09
CA GLU A 163 -2.58 -1.86 17.39
C GLU A 163 -2.66 -3.39 17.34
N TYR A 164 -1.84 -4.07 18.16
CA TYR A 164 -1.79 -5.53 18.25
C TYR A 164 -1.60 -6.26 16.91
N GLY A 165 -0.92 -5.61 15.97
CA GLY A 165 -0.66 -6.14 14.64
C GLY A 165 -1.85 -6.06 13.69
N VAL A 166 -2.86 -5.23 14.01
CA VAL A 166 -4.08 -5.04 13.22
C VAL A 166 -4.33 -3.55 12.96
N CYS A 167 -4.86 -3.22 11.78
CA CYS A 167 -5.35 -1.92 11.34
C CYS A 167 -6.88 -1.89 11.40
N GLN A 168 -7.42 -0.82 11.99
CA GLN A 168 -8.85 -0.57 12.13
C GLN A 168 -9.16 0.84 11.66
N LYS A 169 -10.28 1.03 10.96
CA LYS A 169 -10.80 2.35 10.60
C LYS A 169 -11.26 3.10 11.86
N ILE A 170 -11.01 4.41 11.90
CA ILE A 170 -11.56 5.33 12.92
C ILE A 170 -13.03 5.64 12.62
#